data_AF-A0A1E3XGD1-F1
#
_entry.id   AF-A0A1E3XGD1-F1
#
_cell.length_a   1.000
_cell.length_b   1.000
_cell.length_c   1.000
_cell.angle_alpha   90.00
_cell.angle_beta   90.00
_cell.angle_gamma   90.00
#
_symmetry.space_group_name_H-M   'P 1'
#
loop_
_entity.id
_entity.type
_entity.pdbx_description
1 polymer ?
#
loop_
_entity_poly.entity_id
_entity_poly.type
_entity_poly.pdbx_seq_one_letter_code
_entity_poly.pdbx_strand_id
1 'polypeptide(L)'
;MALGEIGDSRAVGPLVATLKNEDGYVRAEAAKALGKTGDKRAVNPLVQNLMDWYSNRSVAEALSQLAWKPQSDNDKIHFWVAQRKGDELRRNWVLTKKVLLKDVESFEHLRIENALFAFMGIGKEEIISILIEKLNTKGNKTMAEAYLNCGNWELDKAAREWAARHGYTISTGAGAAPVGWGSM
;
A
#
# COMPACT_ATOMS: atom_id res chain seq x y z
N MET A 1 -19.44 17.39 -10.41
CA MET A 1 -19.27 18.39 -9.33
C MET A 1 -19.11 17.62 -8.03
N ALA A 2 -17.94 17.71 -7.41
CA ALA A 2 -17.52 16.83 -6.31
C ALA A 2 -17.79 17.49 -4.94
N LEU A 3 -18.29 16.73 -3.97
CA LEU A 3 -18.64 17.21 -2.61
C LEU A 3 -17.51 17.91 -1.85
N GLY A 4 -16.25 17.82 -2.29
CA GLY A 4 -15.09 18.43 -1.65
C GLY A 4 -14.96 19.95 -1.84
N GLU A 5 -15.71 20.58 -2.75
CA GLU A 5 -15.54 22.01 -3.06
C GLU A 5 -16.15 22.97 -2.01
N ILE A 6 -16.96 22.48 -1.06
CA ILE A 6 -17.70 23.35 -0.14
C ILE A 6 -16.98 23.55 1.21
N GLY A 7 -15.93 22.78 1.52
CA GLY A 7 -15.26 22.90 2.83
C GLY A 7 -16.21 22.66 4.03
N ASP A 8 -17.36 22.04 3.78
CA ASP A 8 -18.39 21.80 4.78
C ASP A 8 -17.94 20.67 5.71
N SER A 9 -17.77 20.99 6.99
CA SER A 9 -17.38 20.02 8.03
C SER A 9 -18.38 18.87 8.17
N ARG A 10 -19.63 19.02 7.67
CA ARG A 10 -20.62 17.93 7.59
C ARG A 10 -20.26 16.87 6.56
N ALA A 11 -19.43 17.18 5.57
CA ALA A 11 -18.99 16.25 4.52
C ALA A 11 -17.89 15.27 5.00
N VAL A 12 -17.24 15.53 6.15
CA VAL A 12 -16.13 14.70 6.64
C VAL A 12 -16.56 13.25 6.86
N GLY A 13 -17.70 13.00 7.50
CA GLY A 13 -18.20 11.65 7.76
C GLY A 13 -18.41 10.82 6.49
N PRO A 14 -19.19 11.31 5.51
CA PRO A 14 -19.35 10.65 4.22
C PRO A 14 -18.02 10.42 3.48
N LEU A 15 -17.14 11.42 3.42
CA LEU A 15 -15.84 11.29 2.75
C LEU A 15 -14.93 10.25 3.42
N VAL A 16 -14.96 10.15 4.75
CA VAL A 16 -14.25 9.11 5.51
C VAL A 16 -14.76 7.72 5.16
N ALA A 17 -16.07 7.54 4.94
CA ALA A 17 -16.60 6.27 4.48
C ALA A 17 -16.11 5.91 3.06
N THR A 18 -15.99 6.90 2.18
CA THR A 18 -15.49 6.74 0.81
C THR A 18 -14.01 6.32 0.73
N LEU A 19 -13.21 6.55 1.79
CA LEU A 19 -11.85 6.00 1.88
C LEU A 19 -11.81 4.46 1.89
N LYS A 20 -12.94 3.78 2.07
CA LYS A 20 -13.05 2.31 2.02
C LYS A 20 -13.61 1.78 0.71
N ASN A 21 -13.79 2.64 -0.29
CA ASN A 21 -14.30 2.23 -1.60
C ASN A 21 -13.34 1.22 -2.26
N GLU A 22 -13.88 0.28 -3.04
CA GLU A 22 -13.08 -0.72 -3.75
C GLU A 22 -12.16 -0.10 -4.82
N ASP A 23 -12.59 1.02 -5.42
CA ASP A 23 -11.83 1.74 -6.43
C ASP A 23 -10.80 2.69 -5.79
N GLY A 24 -9.52 2.45 -6.09
CA GLY A 24 -8.41 3.28 -5.62
C GLY A 24 -8.47 4.73 -6.08
N TYR A 25 -9.05 5.00 -7.25
CA TYR A 25 -9.27 6.36 -7.73
C TYR A 25 -10.30 7.10 -6.87
N VAL A 26 -11.41 6.42 -6.54
CA VAL A 26 -12.45 6.97 -5.65
C VAL A 26 -11.88 7.26 -4.26
N ARG A 27 -11.06 6.35 -3.72
CA ARG A 27 -10.34 6.58 -2.44
C ARG A 27 -9.40 7.79 -2.51
N ALA A 28 -8.66 7.94 -3.61
CA ALA A 28 -7.75 9.07 -3.83
C ALA A 28 -8.51 10.41 -3.86
N GLU A 29 -9.64 10.50 -4.56
CA GLU A 29 -10.47 11.70 -4.61
C GLU A 29 -11.10 12.03 -3.25
N ALA A 30 -11.52 11.01 -2.49
CA ALA A 30 -12.00 11.21 -1.12
C ALA A 30 -10.90 11.79 -0.22
N ALA A 31 -9.67 11.28 -0.32
CA ALA A 31 -8.53 11.82 0.44
C ALA A 31 -8.24 13.28 0.10
N LYS A 32 -8.23 13.66 -1.19
CA LYS A 32 -8.06 15.05 -1.63
C LYS A 32 -9.16 15.95 -1.07
N ALA A 33 -10.41 15.51 -1.14
CA ALA A 33 -11.55 16.26 -0.61
C ALA A 33 -11.42 16.47 0.90
N LEU A 34 -11.03 15.44 1.66
CA LEU A 34 -10.78 15.53 3.10
C LEU A 34 -9.69 16.55 3.44
N GLY A 35 -8.58 16.58 2.69
CA GLY A 35 -7.53 17.60 2.85
C GLY A 35 -8.07 19.03 2.67
N LYS A 36 -8.86 19.25 1.61
CA LYS A 36 -9.49 20.54 1.30
C LYS A 36 -10.48 21.02 2.36
N THR A 37 -11.09 20.11 3.13
CA THR A 37 -11.98 20.52 4.25
C THR A 37 -11.23 21.24 5.37
N GLY A 38 -9.94 20.97 5.55
CA GLY A 38 -9.16 21.48 6.69
C GLY A 38 -9.54 20.87 8.05
N ASP A 39 -10.52 19.95 8.11
CA ASP A 39 -11.05 19.42 9.35
C ASP A 39 -10.14 18.32 9.93
N LYS A 40 -9.65 18.55 11.15
CA LYS A 40 -8.73 17.63 11.84
C LYS A 40 -9.34 16.26 12.14
N ARG A 41 -10.67 16.13 12.14
CA ARG A 41 -11.35 14.82 12.28
C ARG A 41 -10.99 13.86 11.14
N ALA A 42 -10.52 14.37 10.00
CA ALA A 42 -10.06 13.57 8.87
C ALA A 42 -8.66 12.94 9.08
N VAL A 43 -7.87 13.42 10.04
CA VAL A 43 -6.45 13.00 10.20
C VAL A 43 -6.33 11.49 10.45
N ASN A 44 -7.03 10.94 11.45
CA ASN A 44 -6.89 9.53 11.79
C ASN A 44 -7.33 8.59 10.63
N PRO A 45 -8.48 8.82 9.97
CA PRO A 45 -8.86 8.06 8.77
C PRO A 45 -7.83 8.13 7.64
N LEU A 46 -7.24 9.32 7.40
CA LEU A 46 -6.21 9.50 6.38
C LEU A 46 -4.94 8.72 6.74
N VAL A 47 -4.45 8.81 7.98
CA VAL A 47 -3.26 8.06 8.42
C VAL A 47 -3.42 6.55 8.20
N GLN A 48 -4.61 6.00 8.47
CA GLN A 48 -4.90 4.57 8.21
C GLN A 48 -4.80 4.18 6.72
N ASN A 49 -4.95 5.14 5.80
CA ASN A 49 -4.88 4.92 4.36
C ASN A 49 -3.50 5.20 3.75
N LEU A 50 -2.48 5.50 4.54
CA LEU A 50 -1.10 5.72 4.03
C LEU A 50 -0.47 4.46 3.39
N MET A 51 -1.01 3.29 3.69
CA MET A 51 -0.51 1.99 3.20
C MET A 51 -1.26 1.51 1.95
N ASP A 52 -2.09 2.33 1.33
CA ASP A 52 -2.76 2.00 0.07
C ASP A 52 -2.01 2.66 -1.09
N TRP A 53 -1.24 1.88 -1.87
CA TRP A 53 -0.39 2.44 -2.93
C TRP A 53 -1.14 3.32 -3.94
N TYR A 54 -2.42 3.00 -4.19
CA TYR A 54 -3.25 3.65 -5.20
C TYR A 54 -3.80 5.01 -4.75
N SER A 55 -3.93 5.22 -3.42
CA SER A 55 -4.46 6.48 -2.85
C SER A 55 -3.46 7.22 -1.96
N ASN A 56 -2.36 6.59 -1.53
CA ASN A 56 -1.46 7.11 -0.50
C ASN A 56 -0.86 8.48 -0.84
N ARG A 57 -0.60 8.77 -2.12
CA ARG A 57 -0.07 10.07 -2.54
C ARG A 57 -1.04 11.20 -2.22
N SER A 58 -2.33 11.00 -2.52
CA SER A 58 -3.41 11.94 -2.20
C SER A 58 -3.61 12.05 -0.70
N VAL A 59 -3.48 10.94 0.02
CA VAL A 59 -3.52 10.90 1.49
C VAL A 59 -2.38 11.74 2.09
N ALA A 60 -1.15 11.59 1.58
CA ALA A 60 -0.02 12.36 2.06
C ALA A 60 -0.15 13.86 1.75
N GLU A 61 -0.71 14.21 0.60
CA GLU A 61 -1.05 15.59 0.27
C GLU A 61 -2.07 16.15 1.26
N ALA A 62 -3.15 15.42 1.52
CA ALA A 62 -4.18 15.81 2.48
C ALA A 62 -3.63 15.97 3.91
N LEU A 63 -2.78 15.04 4.37
CA LEU A 63 -2.13 15.15 5.67
C LEU A 63 -1.19 16.36 5.75
N SER A 64 -0.51 16.71 4.64
CA SER A 64 0.32 17.91 4.56
C SER A 64 -0.52 19.20 4.65
N GLN A 65 -1.66 19.25 3.96
CA GLN A 65 -2.63 20.36 4.06
C GLN A 65 -3.19 20.50 5.48
N LEU A 66 -3.42 19.37 6.15
CA LEU A 66 -3.83 19.33 7.54
C LEU A 66 -2.66 19.54 8.52
N ALA A 67 -1.47 19.95 8.06
CA ALA A 67 -0.28 20.17 8.89
C ALA A 67 0.01 19.02 9.87
N TRP A 68 -0.36 17.80 9.48
CA TRP A 68 -0.11 16.62 10.30
C TRP A 68 1.38 16.28 10.29
N LYS A 69 1.86 15.76 11.40
CA LYS A 69 3.24 15.26 11.54
C LYS A 69 3.19 13.80 11.96
N PRO A 70 4.08 12.94 11.40
CA PRO A 70 4.23 11.57 11.85
C PRO A 70 4.39 11.47 13.37
N GLN A 71 3.63 10.58 14.02
CA GLN A 71 3.70 10.36 15.47
C GLN A 71 4.52 9.12 15.82
N SER A 72 4.86 8.30 14.82
CA SER A 72 5.66 7.08 14.97
C SER A 72 6.67 6.91 13.83
N ASP A 73 7.64 6.02 14.02
CA ASP A 73 8.54 5.60 12.95
C ASP A 73 7.79 4.98 11.77
N ASN A 74 6.72 4.22 12.05
CA ASN A 74 5.90 3.61 10.99
C ASN A 74 5.23 4.70 10.15
N ASP A 75 4.56 5.66 10.82
CA ASP A 75 3.91 6.81 10.20
C ASP A 75 4.90 7.55 9.29
N LYS A 76 6.12 7.73 9.77
CA LYS A 76 7.18 8.45 9.05
C LYS A 76 7.59 7.72 7.79
N ILE A 77 7.82 6.41 7.87
CA ILE A 77 8.18 5.59 6.71
C ILE A 77 7.03 5.55 5.69
N HIS A 78 5.79 5.28 6.14
CA HIS A 78 4.63 5.24 5.23
C HIS A 78 4.36 6.59 4.58
N PHE A 79 4.54 7.68 5.31
CA PHE A 79 4.41 9.02 4.75
C PHE A 79 5.49 9.33 3.71
N TRP A 80 6.74 8.93 3.94
CA TRP A 80 7.79 9.07 2.92
C TRP A 80 7.55 8.19 1.69
N VAL A 81 7.05 6.96 1.87
CA VAL A 81 6.61 6.11 0.77
C VAL A 81 5.54 6.82 -0.06
N ALA A 82 4.50 7.34 0.60
CA ALA A 82 3.41 8.07 -0.04
C ALA A 82 3.87 9.33 -0.79
N GLN A 83 4.86 10.04 -0.24
CA GLN A 83 5.49 11.21 -0.87
C GLN A 83 6.52 10.88 -1.96
N ARG A 84 6.81 9.59 -2.19
CA ARG A 84 7.85 9.11 -3.11
C ARG A 84 9.25 9.66 -2.77
N LYS A 85 9.53 9.80 -1.48
CA LYS A 85 10.81 10.27 -0.91
C LYS A 85 11.87 9.17 -0.85
N GLY A 86 12.29 8.71 -2.03
CA GLY A 86 13.24 7.60 -2.18
C GLY A 86 14.59 7.85 -1.49
N ASP A 87 15.07 9.10 -1.46
CA ASP A 87 16.34 9.44 -0.83
C ASP A 87 16.29 9.33 0.70
N GLU A 88 15.23 9.83 1.33
CA GLU A 88 15.01 9.70 2.76
C GLU A 88 14.86 8.24 3.18
N LEU A 89 14.12 7.45 2.39
CA LEU A 89 13.94 6.02 2.60
C LEU A 89 15.27 5.25 2.52
N ARG A 90 16.11 5.59 1.53
CA ARG A 90 17.46 5.01 1.36
C ARG A 90 18.42 5.41 2.49
N ARG A 91 18.39 6.67 2.93
CA ARG A 91 19.22 7.15 4.05
C ARG A 91 18.84 6.49 5.38
N ASN A 92 17.57 6.11 5.55
CA ASN A 92 17.06 5.47 6.77
C ASN A 92 16.83 3.97 6.59
N TRP A 93 17.64 3.30 5.75
CA TRP A 93 17.35 1.96 5.24
C TRP A 93 17.07 0.90 6.31
N VAL A 94 17.81 0.89 7.42
CA VAL A 94 17.59 -0.08 8.50
C VAL A 94 16.15 -0.01 9.04
N LEU A 95 15.67 1.21 9.28
CA LEU A 95 14.30 1.44 9.75
C LEU A 95 13.28 1.19 8.64
N THR A 96 13.51 1.73 7.45
CA THR A 96 12.66 1.54 6.26
C THR A 96 12.41 0.05 6.01
N LYS A 97 13.48 -0.75 5.93
CA LYS A 97 13.42 -2.19 5.72
C LYS A 97 12.63 -2.88 6.82
N LYS A 98 12.89 -2.54 8.09
CA LYS A 98 12.17 -3.14 9.23
C LYS A 98 10.66 -2.90 9.16
N VAL A 99 10.24 -1.65 8.89
CA VAL A 99 8.82 -1.28 8.81
C VAL A 99 8.14 -1.99 7.64
N LEU A 100 8.71 -1.86 6.44
CA LEU A 100 8.10 -2.43 5.23
C LEU A 100 8.10 -3.96 5.22
N LEU A 101 9.11 -4.63 5.79
CA LEU A 101 9.06 -6.09 5.94
C LEU A 101 7.96 -6.54 6.91
N LYS A 102 7.67 -5.77 7.96
CA LYS A 102 6.53 -6.05 8.84
C LYS A 102 5.21 -5.91 8.08
N ASP A 103 5.11 -4.97 7.15
CA ASP A 103 3.94 -4.78 6.30
C ASP A 103 3.76 -5.95 5.32
N VAL A 104 4.84 -6.47 4.75
CA VAL A 104 4.82 -7.66 3.88
C VAL A 104 4.32 -8.89 4.64
N GLU A 105 4.69 -9.05 5.91
CA GLU A 105 4.23 -10.14 6.77
C GLU A 105 2.77 -9.97 7.27
N SER A 106 2.05 -8.92 6.83
CA SER A 106 0.65 -8.72 7.18
C SER A 106 -0.29 -9.66 6.40
N PHE A 107 -1.58 -9.59 6.73
CA PHE A 107 -2.65 -10.28 5.99
C PHE A 107 -3.48 -9.31 5.11
N GLU A 108 -3.07 -8.04 5.05
CA GLU A 108 -3.78 -6.98 4.33
C GLU A 108 -3.16 -6.75 2.95
N HIS A 109 -3.90 -7.09 1.89
CA HIS A 109 -3.39 -7.07 0.52
C HIS A 109 -2.76 -5.72 0.12
N LEU A 110 -3.51 -4.61 0.28
CA LEU A 110 -3.03 -3.26 -0.06
C LEU A 110 -1.74 -2.89 0.68
N ARG A 111 -1.62 -3.32 1.95
CA ARG A 111 -0.45 -3.04 2.78
C ARG A 111 0.79 -3.79 2.29
N ILE A 112 0.62 -5.05 1.91
CA ILE A 112 1.69 -5.86 1.31
C ILE A 112 2.12 -5.24 -0.03
N GLU A 113 1.17 -4.94 -0.91
CA GLU A 113 1.45 -4.33 -2.22
C GLU A 113 2.19 -3.00 -2.08
N ASN A 114 1.72 -2.12 -1.20
CA ASN A 114 2.37 -0.84 -0.93
C ASN A 114 3.83 -1.01 -0.48
N ALA A 115 4.11 -2.00 0.37
CA ALA A 115 5.47 -2.29 0.79
C ALA A 115 6.33 -2.86 -0.36
N LEU A 116 5.78 -3.76 -1.18
CA LEU A 116 6.47 -4.31 -2.35
C LEU A 116 6.81 -3.21 -3.37
N PHE A 117 5.84 -2.38 -3.74
CA PHE A 117 6.06 -1.29 -4.68
C PHE A 117 7.05 -0.25 -4.13
N ALA A 118 7.01 0.03 -2.81
CA ALA A 118 8.02 0.86 -2.17
C ALA A 118 9.41 0.24 -2.29
N PHE A 119 9.57 -1.06 -2.03
CA PHE A 119 10.85 -1.75 -2.17
C PHE A 119 11.38 -1.72 -3.61
N MET A 120 10.52 -1.99 -4.61
CA MET A 120 10.91 -1.91 -6.03
C MET A 120 11.33 -0.49 -6.41
N GLY A 121 10.62 0.54 -5.93
CA GLY A 121 10.98 1.94 -6.17
C GLY A 121 12.28 2.37 -5.48
N ILE A 122 12.61 1.77 -4.33
CA ILE A 122 13.88 2.03 -3.62
C ILE A 122 15.07 1.40 -4.37
N GLY A 123 14.88 0.22 -4.98
CA GLY A 123 15.86 -0.42 -5.86
C GLY A 123 17.05 -1.05 -5.14
N LYS A 124 16.84 -1.61 -3.94
CA LYS A 124 17.88 -2.32 -3.17
C LYS A 124 17.87 -3.80 -3.51
N GLU A 125 18.86 -4.27 -4.26
CA GLU A 125 18.93 -5.66 -4.78
C GLU A 125 18.80 -6.71 -3.68
N GLU A 126 19.31 -6.45 -2.47
CA GLU A 126 19.22 -7.41 -1.36
C GLU A 126 17.78 -7.71 -0.93
N ILE A 127 16.80 -6.89 -1.33
CA ILE A 127 15.43 -7.05 -0.88
C ILE A 127 14.75 -8.26 -1.52
N ILE A 128 15.11 -8.62 -2.76
CA ILE A 128 14.46 -9.70 -3.50
C ILE A 128 14.70 -11.03 -2.79
N SER A 129 15.95 -11.34 -2.44
CA SER A 129 16.30 -12.56 -1.73
C SER A 129 15.63 -12.63 -0.35
N ILE A 130 15.57 -11.52 0.39
CA ILE A 130 14.86 -11.45 1.68
C ILE A 130 13.37 -11.71 1.52
N LEU A 131 12.72 -11.11 0.52
CA LEU A 131 11.29 -11.29 0.28
C LEU A 131 10.96 -12.73 -0.11
N ILE A 132 11.81 -13.39 -0.89
CA ILE A 132 11.68 -14.82 -1.23
C ILE A 132 11.81 -15.68 0.03
N GLU A 133 12.80 -15.40 0.89
CA GLU A 133 12.96 -16.11 2.17
C GLU A 133 11.70 -15.95 3.05
N LYS A 134 11.12 -14.75 3.10
CA LYS A 134 9.87 -14.48 3.84
C LYS A 134 8.70 -15.29 3.30
N LEU A 135 8.52 -15.34 1.99
CA LEU A 135 7.49 -16.17 1.37
C LEU A 135 7.69 -17.66 1.70
N ASN A 136 8.94 -18.15 1.68
CA ASN A 136 9.23 -19.55 1.97
C ASN A 136 8.99 -19.93 3.44
N THR A 137 9.20 -19.00 4.37
CA THR A 137 9.12 -19.28 5.82
C THR A 137 7.78 -18.91 6.46
N LYS A 138 7.14 -17.83 5.98
CA LYS A 138 5.91 -17.25 6.55
C LYS A 138 4.84 -16.95 5.49
N GLY A 139 5.01 -17.48 4.28
CA GLY A 139 4.12 -17.20 3.16
C GLY A 139 2.66 -17.55 3.46
N ASN A 140 1.77 -16.75 2.90
CA ASN A 140 0.34 -17.01 2.88
C ASN A 140 -0.22 -16.65 1.49
N LYS A 141 -1.50 -16.99 1.29
CA LYS A 141 -2.21 -16.76 0.03
C LYS A 141 -2.16 -15.27 -0.40
N THR A 142 -2.40 -14.34 0.52
CA THR A 142 -2.36 -12.89 0.23
C THR A 142 -0.96 -12.42 -0.18
N MET A 143 0.09 -12.89 0.51
CA MET A 143 1.47 -12.54 0.21
C MET A 143 1.90 -13.07 -1.15
N ALA A 144 1.63 -14.34 -1.43
CA ALA A 144 1.98 -14.95 -2.71
C ALA A 144 1.24 -14.26 -3.87
N GLU A 145 -0.03 -13.90 -3.69
CA GLU A 145 -0.80 -13.14 -4.68
C GLU A 145 -0.21 -11.75 -4.95
N ALA A 146 0.17 -11.02 -3.89
CA ALA A 146 0.83 -9.73 -4.05
C ALA A 146 2.18 -9.87 -4.79
N TYR A 147 2.93 -10.95 -4.57
CA TYR A 147 4.20 -11.22 -5.25
C TYR A 147 3.99 -11.51 -6.74
N LEU A 148 2.95 -12.25 -7.11
CA LEU A 148 2.59 -12.50 -8.52
C LEU A 148 2.27 -11.19 -9.27
N ASN A 149 1.73 -10.20 -8.57
CA ASN A 149 1.27 -8.94 -9.16
C ASN A 149 2.24 -7.76 -8.99
N CYS A 150 3.39 -7.97 -8.32
CA CYS A 150 4.31 -6.87 -8.02
C CYS A 150 5.20 -6.41 -9.19
N GLY A 151 5.16 -7.14 -10.31
CA GLY A 151 5.94 -6.81 -11.52
C GLY A 151 7.42 -7.20 -11.46
N ASN A 152 7.86 -7.91 -10.42
CA ASN A 152 9.20 -8.47 -10.33
C ASN A 152 9.20 -9.96 -10.69
N TRP A 153 9.99 -10.35 -11.70
CA TRP A 153 9.98 -11.71 -12.24
C TRP A 153 10.49 -12.78 -11.25
N GLU A 154 11.42 -12.44 -10.36
CA GLU A 154 11.94 -13.38 -9.36
C GLU A 154 10.90 -13.65 -8.28
N LEU A 155 10.19 -12.60 -7.84
CA LEU A 155 9.10 -12.74 -6.88
C LEU A 155 7.90 -13.46 -7.48
N ASP A 156 7.55 -13.19 -8.74
CA ASP A 156 6.51 -13.95 -9.47
C ASP A 156 6.89 -15.44 -9.52
N LYS A 157 8.12 -15.77 -9.94
CA LYS A 157 8.60 -17.15 -9.99
C LYS A 157 8.52 -17.82 -8.61
N ALA A 158 9.03 -17.17 -7.56
CA ALA A 158 8.99 -17.70 -6.20
C ALA A 158 7.55 -17.92 -5.70
N ALA A 159 6.63 -17.02 -6.04
CA ALA A 159 5.21 -17.15 -5.71
C ALA A 159 4.54 -18.31 -6.42
N ARG A 160 4.87 -18.54 -7.71
CA ARG A 160 4.39 -19.72 -8.46
C ARG A 160 4.89 -21.03 -7.86
N GLU A 161 6.17 -21.09 -7.51
CA GLU A 161 6.75 -22.27 -6.85
C GLU A 161 6.13 -22.50 -5.47
N TRP A 162 5.94 -21.44 -4.68
CA TRP A 162 5.26 -21.50 -3.39
C TRP A 162 3.82 -22.03 -3.55
N ALA A 163 3.06 -21.49 -4.51
CA ALA A 163 1.71 -21.92 -4.80
C ALA A 163 1.63 -23.41 -5.14
N ALA A 164 2.51 -23.89 -6.03
CA ALA A 164 2.59 -25.29 -6.43
C ALA A 164 2.88 -26.22 -5.25
N ARG A 165 3.83 -25.85 -4.37
CA ARG A 165 4.15 -26.64 -3.16
C ARG A 165 3.00 -26.74 -2.15
N HIS A 166 2.08 -25.77 -2.17
CA HIS A 166 0.92 -25.73 -1.27
C HIS A 166 -0.39 -26.16 -1.94
N GLY A 167 -0.32 -26.71 -3.16
CA GLY A 167 -1.49 -27.24 -3.88
C GLY A 167 -2.44 -26.16 -4.42
N TYR A 168 -1.98 -24.92 -4.53
CA TYR A 168 -2.80 -23.85 -5.11
C TYR A 168 -2.71 -23.83 -6.63
N THR A 169 -3.87 -23.65 -7.27
CA THR A 169 -3.95 -23.40 -8.72
C THR A 169 -3.95 -21.90 -8.97
N ILE A 170 -3.14 -21.46 -9.94
CA ILE A 170 -3.07 -20.06 -10.34
C ILE A 170 -3.99 -19.84 -11.54
N SER A 171 -4.85 -18.83 -11.44
CA SER A 171 -5.68 -18.35 -12.54
C SER A 171 -5.07 -17.07 -13.10
N THR A 172 -4.69 -17.10 -14.37
CA THR A 172 -4.31 -15.91 -15.13
C THR A 172 -5.54 -15.46 -15.93
N GLY A 173 -6.13 -14.32 -15.58
CA GLY A 173 -7.19 -13.75 -16.41
C GLY A 173 -6.67 -13.42 -17.81
N ALA A 174 -7.56 -13.40 -18.81
CA ALA A 174 -7.17 -13.00 -20.16
C ALA A 174 -6.69 -11.54 -20.18
N GLY A 175 -5.50 -11.27 -20.72
CA GLY A 175 -4.92 -9.92 -20.85
C GLY A 175 -4.08 -9.48 -19.64
N ALA A 176 -4.13 -8.19 -19.30
CA ALA A 176 -3.38 -7.58 -18.18
C ALA A 176 -4.07 -7.74 -16.81
N ALA A 177 -4.98 -8.71 -16.68
CA ALA A 177 -5.70 -8.97 -15.44
C ALA A 177 -4.73 -9.44 -14.33
N PRO A 178 -4.93 -9.04 -13.07
CA PRO A 178 -4.11 -9.51 -11.96
C PRO A 178 -4.16 -11.04 -11.88
N VAL A 179 -3.00 -11.64 -11.61
CA VAL A 179 -2.88 -13.07 -11.37
C VAL A 179 -3.48 -13.38 -10.00
N GLY A 180 -4.43 -14.31 -9.96
CA GLY A 180 -5.13 -14.71 -8.74
C GLY A 180 -5.19 -16.22 -8.58
N TRP A 181 -6.00 -16.66 -7.62
CA TRP A 181 -6.20 -18.08 -7.34
C TRP A 181 -7.36 -18.64 -8.15
N GLY A 182 -7.20 -19.84 -8.72
CA GLY A 182 -8.29 -20.54 -9.39
C GLY A 182 -9.36 -21.02 -8.42
N SER A 183 -10.63 -20.93 -8.83
CA SER A 183 -11.71 -21.73 -8.26
C SER A 183 -11.67 -23.11 -8.91
N MET A 184 -11.83 -24.16 -8.10
CA MET A 184 -12.21 -25.49 -8.60
C MET A 184 -13.65 -25.43 -9.10
#